data_AF-A0A0P0EFJ6-F1
#
_entry.id   AF-A0A0P0EFJ6-F1
#
_cell.length_a   1.000
_cell.length_b   1.000
_cell.length_c   1.000
_cell.angle_alpha   90.00
_cell.angle_beta   90.00
_cell.angle_gamma   90.00
#
_symmetry.space_group_name_H-M   'P 1'
#
loop_
_entity.id
_entity.type
_entity.pdbx_description
1 polymer ?
#
loop_
_entity_poly.entity_id
_entity_poly.type
_entity_poly.pdbx_seq_one_letter_code
_entity_poly.pdbx_strand_id
1 'polypeptide(L)'
;MSTYLYRAVNTEDVFVVTDWEDGEEHGYTAEPGEHIFGRMSGYLSRSGARDAGLRSGHPFEVIRSEPVVFLTAEGRKAKRIAQLEAELAELRGAS
;
A
#
# COMPACT_ATOMS: atom_id res chain seq x y z
N MET A 1 18.11 8.64 11.89
CA MET A 1 17.04 9.48 11.33
C MET A 1 15.92 8.54 10.91
N SER A 2 14.72 8.68 11.47
CA SER A 2 13.58 7.81 11.13
C SER A 2 12.93 8.30 9.85
N THR A 3 12.79 7.43 8.85
CA THR A 3 12.07 7.77 7.61
C THR A 3 10.63 7.31 7.73
N TYR A 4 9.70 8.18 7.38
CA TYR A 4 8.27 7.89 7.39
C TYR A 4 7.74 7.93 5.98
N LEU A 5 6.70 7.14 5.78
CA LEU A 5 5.96 7.09 4.54
C LEU A 5 4.54 7.60 4.78
N TYR A 6 3.88 8.06 3.72
CA TYR A 6 2.59 8.72 3.80
C TYR A 6 1.60 8.14 2.79
N ARG A 7 0.32 8.22 3.11
CA ARG A 7 -0.81 7.82 2.26
C ARG A 7 -1.94 8.84 2.39
N ALA A 8 -2.65 9.10 1.30
CA ALA A 8 -3.93 9.78 1.38
C ALA A 8 -5.03 8.72 1.47
N VAL A 9 -5.89 8.84 2.46
CA VAL A 9 -7.02 7.93 2.67
C VAL A 9 -8.33 8.69 2.69
N ASN A 10 -9.42 8.04 2.31
CA ASN A 10 -10.76 8.62 2.35
C ASN A 10 -11.18 8.93 3.80
N THR A 11 -11.87 10.06 4.00
CA THR A 11 -12.42 10.45 5.31
C THR A 11 -13.93 10.24 5.42
N GLU A 12 -14.55 9.86 4.31
CA GLU A 12 -15.98 9.56 4.18
C GLU A 12 -16.11 8.27 3.35
N ASP A 13 -17.30 7.68 3.35
CA ASP A 13 -17.60 6.53 2.49
C ASP A 13 -17.36 6.88 1.02
N VAL A 14 -16.60 6.04 0.32
CA VAL A 14 -16.33 6.21 -1.12
C VAL A 14 -16.64 4.91 -1.86
N PHE A 15 -17.42 5.00 -2.94
CA PHE A 15 -17.62 3.88 -3.84
C PHE A 15 -16.41 3.72 -4.76
N VAL A 16 -15.76 2.56 -4.69
CA VAL A 16 -14.55 2.23 -5.45
C VAL A 16 -14.94 1.28 -6.57
N VAL A 17 -14.89 1.77 -7.80
CA VAL A 17 -15.15 0.98 -8.99
C VAL A 17 -13.97 0.04 -9.24
N THR A 18 -14.25 -1.26 -9.28
CA THR A 18 -13.26 -2.31 -9.55
C THR A 18 -13.24 -2.70 -11.02
N ASP A 19 -14.41 -2.68 -11.66
CA ASP A 19 -14.64 -3.17 -13.00
C ASP A 19 -15.92 -2.56 -13.59
N TRP A 20 -16.03 -2.69 -14.91
CA TRP A 20 -17.16 -2.21 -15.68
C TRP A 20 -17.64 -3.37 -16.55
N GLU A 21 -18.86 -3.84 -16.32
CA GLU A 21 -19.50 -4.89 -17.12
C GLU A 21 -20.80 -4.34 -17.72
N ASP A 22 -20.97 -4.50 -19.03
CA ASP A 22 -22.14 -4.05 -19.79
C ASP A 22 -22.58 -2.58 -19.57
N GLY A 23 -21.65 -1.72 -19.17
CA GLY A 23 -21.89 -0.29 -18.91
C GLY A 23 -22.36 0.02 -17.49
N GLU A 24 -22.43 -0.99 -16.61
CA GLU A 24 -22.67 -0.83 -15.17
C GLU A 24 -21.34 -0.82 -14.40
N GLU A 25 -21.26 0.07 -13.41
CA GLU A 25 -20.12 0.14 -12.48
C GLU A 25 -20.26 -0.96 -11.42
N HIS A 26 -19.25 -1.82 -11.34
CA HIS A 26 -19.12 -2.80 -10.26
C HIS A 26 -18.00 -2.36 -9.31
N GLY A 27 -18.26 -2.52 -8.01
CA GLY A 27 -17.37 -1.97 -7.00
C GLY A 27 -17.81 -2.29 -5.59
N TYR A 28 -17.11 -1.68 -4.64
CA TYR A 28 -17.42 -1.77 -3.22
C TYR A 28 -17.38 -0.38 -2.59
N THR A 29 -18.16 -0.18 -1.53
CA THR A 29 -18.03 1.02 -0.69
C THR A 29 -16.90 0.78 0.31
N ALA A 30 -15.94 1.69 0.32
CA ALA A 30 -14.87 1.73 1.31
C ALA A 30 -15.26 2.70 2.43
N GLU A 31 -15.21 2.25 3.67
CA GLU A 31 -15.42 3.09 4.86
C GLU A 31 -14.23 4.05 5.07
N PRO A 32 -14.36 5.09 5.92
CA PRO A 32 -13.28 6.03 6.17
C PRO A 32 -11.98 5.34 6.61
N GLY A 33 -10.90 5.65 5.90
CA GLY A 33 -9.56 5.10 6.14
C GLY A 33 -9.25 3.82 5.36
N GLU A 34 -10.23 3.18 4.72
CA GLU A 34 -10.03 1.91 4.03
C GLU A 34 -9.47 2.08 2.61
N HIS A 35 -9.87 3.13 1.90
CA HIS A 35 -9.42 3.38 0.55
C HIS A 35 -8.22 4.33 0.52
N ILE A 36 -7.16 3.90 -0.17
CA ILE A 36 -5.94 4.70 -0.38
C ILE A 36 -6.00 5.33 -1.78
N PHE A 37 -5.96 6.65 -1.84
CA PHE A 37 -5.89 7.37 -3.11
C PHE A 37 -4.47 7.29 -3.70
N GLY A 38 -4.38 6.89 -4.96
CA GLY A 38 -3.13 6.84 -5.73
C GLY A 38 -2.55 5.43 -5.85
N ARG A 39 -1.30 5.24 -5.42
CA ARG A 39 -0.62 3.94 -5.56
C ARG A 39 -1.18 2.94 -4.54
N MET A 40 -1.90 1.94 -5.06
CA MET A 40 -2.40 0.79 -4.27
C MET A 40 -1.25 -0.02 -3.66
N SER A 41 -0.12 -0.13 -4.36
CA SER A 41 1.09 -0.77 -3.87
C SER A 41 2.15 0.26 -3.49
N GLY A 42 2.48 0.27 -2.19
CA GLY A 42 3.56 1.09 -1.65
C GLY A 42 3.07 2.32 -0.90
N TYR A 43 3.94 3.31 -0.91
CA TYR A 43 3.94 4.40 0.05
C TYR A 43 4.50 5.65 -0.63
N LEU A 44 3.91 6.81 -0.36
CA LEU A 44 4.28 8.06 -1.00
C LEU A 44 5.07 8.95 -0.05
N SER A 45 5.75 9.95 -0.61
CA SER A 45 6.16 11.12 0.16
C SER A 45 4.92 11.87 0.64
N ARG A 46 5.07 12.74 1.66
CA ARG A 46 3.93 13.52 2.17
C ARG A 46 3.28 14.38 1.08
N SER A 47 4.08 15.02 0.22
CA SER A 47 3.57 15.80 -0.90
C SER A 47 2.87 14.91 -1.93
N GLY A 48 3.48 13.78 -2.31
CA GLY A 48 2.89 12.85 -3.26
C GLY A 48 1.56 12.27 -2.78
N ALA A 49 1.45 11.96 -1.48
CA ALA A 49 0.19 11.55 -0.86
C ALA A 49 -0.87 12.65 -0.96
N ARG A 50 -0.51 13.89 -0.60
CA ARG A 50 -1.43 15.04 -0.70
C ARG A 50 -1.91 15.27 -2.14
N ASP A 51 -1.02 15.19 -3.12
CA ASP A 51 -1.35 15.36 -4.53
C ASP A 51 -2.23 14.23 -5.06
N ALA A 52 -2.09 13.01 -4.52
CA ALA A 52 -2.99 11.89 -4.84
C ALA A 52 -4.40 12.12 -4.27
N GLY A 53 -4.50 12.54 -3.01
CA GLY A 53 -5.77 12.90 -2.40
C GLY A 53 -6.48 14.03 -3.15
N LEU A 54 -5.77 15.11 -3.50
CA LEU A 54 -6.34 16.22 -4.26
C LEU A 54 -6.86 15.80 -5.64
N ARG A 55 -6.16 14.90 -6.33
CA ARG A 55 -6.57 14.39 -7.65
C ARG A 55 -7.75 13.42 -7.60
N SER A 56 -8.02 12.82 -6.43
CA SER A 56 -9.17 11.92 -6.28
C SER A 56 -10.51 12.66 -6.39
N GLY A 57 -10.56 13.95 -6.04
CA GLY A 57 -11.81 14.71 -5.95
C GLY A 57 -12.66 14.37 -4.72
N HIS A 58 -12.20 13.47 -3.84
CA HIS A 58 -12.88 13.08 -2.61
C HIS A 58 -12.25 13.74 -1.38
N PRO A 59 -13.02 13.90 -0.28
CA PRO A 59 -12.47 14.24 1.02
C PRO A 59 -11.42 13.22 1.47
N PHE A 60 -10.27 13.70 1.92
CA PHE A 60 -9.15 12.86 2.29
C PHE A 60 -8.35 13.41 3.46
N GLU A 61 -7.63 12.52 4.14
CA GLU A 61 -6.58 12.86 5.08
C GLU A 61 -5.25 12.20 4.70
N VAL A 62 -4.13 12.80 5.13
CA VAL A 62 -2.80 12.23 4.90
C VAL A 62 -2.29 11.58 6.17
N ILE A 63 -2.30 10.25 6.20
CA ILE A 63 -1.80 9.45 7.32
C ILE A 63 -0.31 9.14 7.16
N ARG A 64 0.37 8.94 8.29
CA ARG A 64 1.79 8.62 8.38
C ARG A 64 1.96 7.17 8.82
N SER A 65 2.86 6.43 8.16
CA SER A 65 3.22 5.07 8.55
C SER A 65 3.97 5.03 9.88
N GLU A 66 4.15 3.83 10.42
CA GLU A 66 5.22 3.56 11.37
C GLU A 66 6.60 3.89 10.75
N PRO A 67 7.65 4.13 11.57
CA PRO A 67 8.99 4.37 11.07
C PRO A 67 9.47 3.23 10.18
N VAL A 68 9.87 3.56 8.96
CA VAL A 68 10.41 2.59 8.01
C VAL A 68 11.91 2.54 8.13
N VAL A 69 12.43 1.34 8.37
CA VAL A 69 13.86 1.05 8.37
C VAL A 69 14.22 0.48 7.01
N PHE A 70 14.92 1.26 6.19
CA PHE A 70 15.47 0.75 4.93
C PHE A 70 16.66 -0.15 5.23
N LEU A 71 16.59 -1.40 4.78
CA LEU A 71 17.70 -2.33 4.90
C LEU A 71 18.89 -1.86 4.07
N THR A 72 20.10 -2.01 4.62
CA THR A 72 21.35 -1.86 3.88
C THR A 72 21.44 -2.87 2.73
N ALA A 73 22.38 -2.70 1.80
CA ALA A 73 22.58 -3.68 0.73
C ALA A 73 22.85 -5.09 1.28
N GLU A 74 23.65 -5.20 2.34
CA GLU A 74 23.92 -6.44 3.05
C GLU A 74 22.67 -6.97 3.75
N GLY A 75 21.91 -6.11 4.43
CA GLY A 75 20.65 -6.50 5.08
C GLY A 75 19.61 -7.03 4.08
N ARG A 76 19.55 -6.45 2.88
CA ARG A 76 18.68 -6.96 1.80
C ARG A 76 19.12 -8.34 1.31
N LYS A 77 20.43 -8.55 1.13
CA LYS A 77 20.97 -9.86 0.76
C LYS A 77 20.68 -10.91 1.83
N ALA A 78 20.95 -10.59 3.10
CA ALA A 78 20.69 -11.49 4.22
C ALA A 78 19.19 -11.87 4.32
N LYS A 79 18.30 -10.90 4.20
CA LYS A 79 16.85 -11.15 4.18
C LYS A 79 16.45 -12.07 3.02
N ARG A 80 17.01 -11.85 1.82
CA ARG A 80 16.70 -12.70 0.66
C ARG A 80 17.24 -14.13 0.82
N ILE A 81 18.43 -14.29 1.39
CA ILE A 81 19.00 -15.61 1.71
C ILE A 81 18.07 -16.36 2.68
N ALA A 82 17.67 -15.71 3.78
CA ALA A 82 16.77 -16.33 4.76
C ALA A 82 15.41 -16.74 4.15
N GLN A 83 14.86 -15.93 3.24
CA GLN A 83 13.64 -16.28 2.50
C GLN A 83 13.86 -17.51 1.61
N LEU A 84 14.96 -17.55 0.86
CA LEU A 84 15.29 -18.69 -0.01
C LEU A 84 15.53 -19.98 0.79
N GLU A 85 16.14 -19.87 1.97
CA GLU A 85 16.34 -21.01 2.88
C GLU A 85 15.01 -21.53 3.43
N ALA A 86 14.09 -20.64 3.78
CA ALA A 86 12.74 -21.02 4.20
C ALA A 86 11.95 -21.70 3.07
N GLU A 87 11.95 -21.11 1.87
CA GLU A 87 11.32 -21.68 0.67
C GLU A 87 11.91 -23.08 0.37
N LEU A 88 13.23 -23.24 0.48
CA LEU A 88 13.90 -24.54 0.27
C LEU A 88 13.55 -25.57 1.35
N ALA A 89 13.41 -25.15 2.60
CA ALA A 89 13.02 -26.03 3.70
C ALA A 89 11.58 -26.53 3.53
N GLU A 90 10.65 -25.66 3.11
CA GLU A 90 9.27 -26.04 2.78
C GLU A 90 9.23 -27.07 1.65
N LEU A 91 9.98 -26.85 0.57
CA LEU A 91 10.06 -27.81 -0.54
C LEU A 91 10.63 -29.17 -0.11
N ARG A 92 11.63 -29.17 0.78
CA ARG A 92 12.24 -30.40 1.30
C ARG A 92 11.36 -31.13 2.32
N GLY A 93 10.55 -30.40 3.09
CA GLY A 93 9.61 -30.97 4.06
C GLY A 93 8.29 -31.44 3.43
N ALA A 94 7.98 -30.99 2.22
CA ALA A 94 6.86 -31.46 1.42
C ALA A 94 7.19 -32.71 0.56
N SER A 95 8.43 -33.22 0.65
CA SER A 95 8.92 -34.41 -0.06
C SER A 95 8.94 -35.65 0.82
#